data_AF-A0A5C3E8N1-F1
#
_entry.id   AF-A0A5C3E8N1-F1
#
_cell.length_a   1.000
_cell.length_b   1.000
_cell.length_c   1.000
_cell.angle_alpha   90.00
_cell.angle_beta   90.00
_cell.angle_gamma   90.00
#
_symmetry.space_group_name_H-M   'P 1'
#
loop_
_entity.id
_entity.type
_entity.pdbx_description
1 polymer ?
#
loop_
_entity_poly.entity_id
_entity_poly.type
_entity_poly.pdbx_seq_one_letter_code
_entity_poly.pdbx_strand_id
1 'polypeptide(L)'
;MHSPGAPELPVILPHQQMDYILDAKYLWHTVTNMKMLPGMGHTLDDARGVTERWKDFLRNNGKRVLDDSLDELVFHIKNQRGNKYRGVEPRFERFISDPNMQVLPVPGEGDQFMARSFVNAFTSHWYQQYYAEREAQLEALRQEEAARQQGWRGPARSRGSGDVSFSGPHRSSSGSNSENEEDTGRSW
;
A
#
# COMPACT_ATOMS: atom_id res chain seq x y z
N MET A 1 -29.09 -29.06 -31.76
CA MET A 1 -28.40 -29.66 -30.60
C MET A 1 -27.35 -28.67 -30.11
N HIS A 2 -27.68 -27.85 -29.12
CA HIS A 2 -26.67 -27.02 -28.46
C HIS A 2 -26.03 -27.89 -27.38
N SER A 3 -24.74 -28.17 -27.50
CA SER A 3 -23.99 -28.72 -26.38
C SER A 3 -24.14 -27.73 -25.22
N PRO A 4 -24.63 -28.14 -24.04
CA PRO A 4 -24.53 -27.29 -22.87
C PRO A 4 -23.03 -27.09 -22.64
N GLY A 5 -22.56 -25.87 -22.90
CA GLY A 5 -21.16 -25.49 -22.73
C GLY A 5 -20.70 -25.93 -21.35
N ALA A 6 -19.53 -26.59 -21.29
CA ALA A 6 -18.92 -26.92 -20.02
C ALA A 6 -18.93 -25.64 -19.16
N PRO A 7 -19.39 -25.69 -17.91
CA PRO A 7 -19.40 -24.52 -17.07
C PRO A 7 -17.94 -24.06 -16.88
N GLU A 8 -17.61 -22.89 -17.42
CA GLU A 8 -16.28 -22.29 -17.33
C GLU A 8 -16.17 -21.54 -16.00
N LEU A 9 -14.94 -21.45 -15.45
CA LEU A 9 -14.71 -20.55 -14.31
C LEU A 9 -15.12 -19.12 -14.69
N PRO A 10 -15.65 -18.33 -13.73
CA PRO A 10 -15.91 -16.94 -14.01
C PRO A 10 -14.62 -16.24 -14.45
N VAL A 11 -14.72 -15.45 -15.52
CA VAL A 11 -13.59 -14.67 -16.01
C VAL A 11 -13.32 -13.56 -15.00
N ILE A 12 -12.19 -13.64 -14.30
CA ILE A 12 -11.73 -12.52 -13.46
C ILE A 12 -11.25 -11.39 -14.39
N LEU A 13 -11.97 -10.28 -14.32
CA LEU A 13 -11.65 -9.02 -14.97
C LEU A 13 -10.70 -8.19 -14.08
N PRO A 14 -9.89 -7.29 -14.68
CA PRO A 14 -9.03 -6.41 -13.90
C PRO A 14 -9.88 -5.51 -13.01
N HIS A 15 -9.39 -5.25 -11.80
CA HIS A 15 -9.99 -4.30 -10.89
C HIS A 15 -10.15 -2.92 -11.56
N GLN A 16 -11.28 -2.25 -11.34
CA GLN A 16 -11.63 -0.99 -12.04
C GLN A 16 -10.59 0.12 -11.84
N GLN A 17 -9.89 0.09 -10.71
CA GLN A 17 -8.88 1.09 -10.33
C GLN A 17 -7.44 0.66 -10.66
N MET A 18 -7.25 -0.43 -11.40
CA MET A 18 -5.93 -1.00 -11.67
C MET A 18 -5.01 -0.05 -12.43
N ASP A 19 -5.55 0.78 -13.32
CA ASP A 19 -4.75 1.77 -14.06
C ASP A 19 -4.15 2.86 -13.18
N TYR A 20 -4.68 3.10 -11.97
CA TYR A 20 -4.13 4.06 -11.01
C TYR A 20 -2.98 3.49 -10.18
N ILE A 21 -2.82 2.17 -10.17
CA ILE A 21 -1.80 1.45 -9.42
C ILE A 21 -0.87 0.77 -10.44
N LEU A 22 0.16 1.49 -10.90
CA LEU A 22 0.99 1.08 -12.05
C LEU A 22 1.63 -0.31 -11.90
N ASP A 23 2.09 -0.67 -10.70
CA ASP A 23 2.62 -2.00 -10.42
C ASP A 23 1.54 -3.09 -10.54
N ALA A 24 0.31 -2.82 -10.09
CA ALA A 24 -0.80 -3.76 -10.30
C ALA A 24 -1.10 -3.97 -11.79
N LYS A 25 -1.05 -2.89 -12.60
CA LYS A 25 -1.22 -2.97 -14.05
C LYS A 25 -0.16 -3.84 -14.71
N TYR A 26 1.11 -3.69 -14.33
CA TYR A 26 2.18 -4.53 -14.86
C TYR A 26 2.11 -5.97 -14.35
N LEU A 27 1.76 -6.18 -13.08
CA LEU A 27 1.50 -7.52 -12.53
C LEU A 27 0.37 -8.23 -13.28
N TRP A 28 -0.71 -7.51 -13.59
CA TRP A 28 -1.83 -8.04 -14.36
C TRP A 28 -1.37 -8.51 -15.73
N HIS A 29 -0.57 -7.71 -16.43
CA HIS A 29 0.03 -8.11 -17.71
C HIS A 29 0.92 -9.36 -17.55
N THR A 30 1.77 -9.40 -16.52
CA THR A 30 2.64 -10.55 -16.23
C THR A 30 1.83 -11.83 -16.00
N VAL A 31 0.75 -11.76 -15.22
CA VAL A 31 -0.13 -12.91 -14.96
C VAL A 31 -0.90 -13.32 -16.21
N THR A 32 -1.49 -12.37 -16.93
CA THR A 32 -2.41 -12.67 -18.03
C THR A 32 -1.68 -13.07 -19.31
N ASN A 33 -0.59 -12.39 -19.66
CA ASN A 33 0.12 -12.58 -20.92
C ASN A 33 1.33 -13.50 -20.77
N MET A 34 2.10 -13.36 -19.68
CA MET A 34 3.29 -14.20 -19.46
C MET A 34 2.99 -15.47 -18.67
N LYS A 35 1.77 -15.61 -18.12
CA LYS A 35 1.34 -16.78 -17.33
C LYS A 35 2.27 -17.04 -16.12
N MET A 36 2.69 -15.97 -15.45
CA MET A 36 3.57 -16.03 -14.29
C MET A 36 3.04 -15.16 -13.16
N LEU A 37 3.13 -15.66 -11.93
CA LEU A 37 2.88 -14.89 -10.72
C LEU A 37 4.21 -14.72 -9.96
N PRO A 38 4.77 -13.50 -9.90
CA PRO A 38 6.01 -13.24 -9.16
C PRO A 38 5.81 -13.41 -7.65
N GLY A 39 6.73 -14.12 -6.99
CA GLY A 39 6.72 -14.38 -5.56
C GLY A 39 7.63 -13.46 -4.75
N MET A 40 7.68 -13.68 -3.44
CA MET A 40 8.48 -12.87 -2.51
C MET A 40 9.98 -12.91 -2.82
N GLY A 41 10.48 -14.05 -3.30
CA GLY A 41 11.90 -14.25 -3.63
C GLY A 41 12.32 -13.63 -4.97
N HIS A 42 11.38 -13.10 -5.77
CA HIS A 42 11.69 -12.49 -7.05
C HIS A 42 12.53 -11.22 -6.86
N THR A 43 13.50 -10.97 -7.74
CA THR A 43 14.21 -9.67 -7.77
C THR A 43 13.22 -8.55 -8.07
N LEU A 44 13.44 -7.35 -7.53
CA LEU A 44 12.59 -6.21 -7.89
C LEU A 44 12.66 -5.93 -9.39
N ASP A 45 11.50 -5.71 -10.01
CA ASP A 45 11.35 -5.48 -11.44
C ASP A 45 10.06 -4.69 -11.69
N ASP A 46 10.20 -3.37 -11.74
CA ASP A 46 9.07 -2.45 -11.95
C ASP A 46 8.37 -2.68 -13.29
N ALA A 47 9.09 -3.12 -14.33
CA ALA A 47 8.52 -3.40 -15.65
C ALA A 47 7.57 -4.61 -15.63
N ARG A 48 7.72 -5.48 -14.62
CA ARG A 48 6.81 -6.60 -14.35
C ARG A 48 5.86 -6.34 -13.19
N GLY A 49 5.94 -5.16 -12.58
CA GLY A 49 5.17 -4.77 -11.39
C GLY A 49 5.64 -5.42 -10.10
N VAL A 50 6.84 -6.00 -10.08
CA VAL A 50 7.42 -6.63 -8.89
C VAL A 50 8.09 -5.57 -8.04
N THR A 51 7.30 -4.92 -7.19
CA THR A 51 7.74 -3.87 -6.26
C THR A 51 7.85 -4.41 -4.83
N GLU A 52 8.46 -3.63 -3.93
CA GLU A 52 8.42 -3.93 -2.49
C GLU A 52 6.97 -3.96 -1.97
N ARG A 53 6.09 -3.09 -2.49
CA ARG A 53 4.67 -3.08 -2.14
C ARG A 53 3.99 -4.42 -2.44
N TRP A 54 4.31 -5.01 -3.59
CA TRP A 54 3.80 -6.33 -3.96
C TRP A 54 4.28 -7.41 -2.99
N LYS A 55 5.57 -7.41 -2.65
CA LYS A 55 6.16 -8.37 -1.71
C LYS A 55 5.58 -8.23 -0.31
N ASP A 56 5.44 -7.00 0.18
CA ASP A 56 4.82 -6.72 1.48
C ASP A 56 3.35 -7.14 1.50
N PHE A 57 2.62 -6.92 0.40
CA PHE A 57 1.27 -7.42 0.26
C PHE A 57 1.20 -8.95 0.34
N LEU A 58 2.07 -9.67 -0.38
CA LEU A 58 2.13 -11.14 -0.31
C LEU A 58 2.42 -11.63 1.11
N ARG A 59 3.38 -10.98 1.80
CA ARG A 59 3.75 -11.33 3.17
C ARG A 59 2.60 -11.14 4.17
N ASN A 60 1.88 -10.03 4.05
CA ASN A 60 0.90 -9.62 5.07
C ASN A 60 -0.53 -10.09 4.76
N ASN A 61 -0.89 -10.21 3.49
CA ASN A 61 -2.25 -10.48 3.04
C ASN A 61 -2.36 -11.77 2.22
N GLY A 62 -1.25 -12.35 1.76
CA GLY A 62 -1.26 -13.44 0.80
C GLY A 62 -2.03 -14.67 1.26
N LYS A 63 -1.92 -15.03 2.55
CA LYS A 63 -2.68 -16.15 3.13
C LYS A 63 -4.19 -15.89 3.12
N ARG A 64 -4.62 -14.69 3.55
CA ARG A 64 -6.06 -14.34 3.56
C ARG A 64 -6.65 -14.41 2.15
N VAL A 65 -5.94 -13.86 1.18
CA VAL A 65 -6.38 -13.85 -0.22
C VAL A 65 -6.42 -15.27 -0.80
N LEU A 66 -5.48 -16.13 -0.41
CA LEU A 66 -5.50 -17.54 -0.77
C LEU A 66 -6.78 -18.22 -0.27
N ASP A 67 -7.08 -18.09 1.02
CA ASP A 67 -8.25 -18.70 1.65
C ASP A 67 -9.55 -18.20 0.98
N ASP A 68 -9.71 -16.88 0.83
CA ASP A 68 -10.88 -16.25 0.19
C ASP A 68 -11.07 -16.73 -1.26
N SER A 69 -9.97 -16.80 -2.03
CA SER A 69 -10.01 -17.20 -3.44
C SER A 69 -10.25 -18.70 -3.61
N LEU A 70 -9.75 -19.53 -2.68
CA LEU A 70 -10.01 -20.97 -2.67
C LEU A 70 -11.47 -21.28 -2.35
N ASP A 71 -12.08 -20.55 -1.41
CA ASP A 71 -13.51 -20.70 -1.11
C ASP A 71 -14.37 -20.40 -2.34
N GLU A 72 -14.07 -19.33 -3.07
CA GLU A 72 -14.74 -19.00 -4.33
C GLU A 72 -14.49 -20.07 -5.41
N LEU A 73 -13.24 -20.50 -5.57
CA LEU A 73 -12.88 -21.55 -6.52
C LEU A 73 -13.61 -22.85 -6.19
N VAL A 74 -13.64 -23.28 -4.94
CA VAL A 74 -14.34 -24.50 -4.47
C VAL A 74 -15.84 -24.38 -4.67
N PHE A 75 -16.44 -23.20 -4.44
CA PHE A 75 -17.84 -22.96 -4.75
C PHE A 75 -18.13 -23.23 -6.24
N HIS A 76 -17.28 -22.74 -7.14
CA HIS A 76 -17.42 -23.02 -8.57
C HIS A 76 -17.12 -24.48 -8.94
N ILE A 77 -16.15 -25.12 -8.29
CA ILE A 77 -15.82 -26.54 -8.54
C ILE A 77 -16.91 -27.49 -8.05
N LYS A 78 -17.53 -27.25 -6.89
CA LYS A 78 -18.62 -28.11 -6.37
C LYS A 78 -19.80 -28.18 -7.35
N ASN A 79 -20.01 -27.13 -8.14
CA ASN A 79 -21.00 -27.09 -9.20
C ASN A 79 -20.59 -27.84 -10.48
N GLN A 80 -19.36 -28.35 -10.58
CA GLN A 80 -18.78 -28.92 -11.79
C GLN A 80 -18.05 -30.25 -11.48
N ARG A 81 -18.56 -31.37 -12.00
CA ARG A 81 -18.03 -32.74 -11.77
C ARG A 81 -16.49 -32.79 -11.83
N GLY A 82 -15.86 -32.87 -10.65
CA GLY A 82 -14.49 -32.42 -10.40
C GLY A 82 -13.36 -33.34 -10.87
N ASN A 83 -12.25 -32.69 -11.25
CA ASN A 83 -10.84 -33.14 -11.17
C ASN A 83 -9.88 -32.10 -11.80
N LYS A 84 -10.41 -31.15 -12.60
CA LYS A 84 -9.62 -30.20 -13.42
C LYS A 84 -8.67 -29.30 -12.61
N TYR A 85 -8.97 -29.02 -11.34
CA TYR A 85 -8.22 -28.07 -10.51
C TYR A 85 -7.51 -28.73 -9.32
N ARG A 86 -7.38 -30.05 -9.33
CA ARG A 86 -6.63 -30.78 -8.31
C ARG A 86 -5.17 -30.31 -8.33
N GLY A 87 -4.67 -29.83 -7.20
CA GLY A 87 -3.30 -29.36 -7.06
C GLY A 87 -3.10 -27.85 -7.21
N VAL A 88 -4.15 -27.06 -7.47
CA VAL A 88 -4.05 -25.59 -7.44
C VAL A 88 -3.74 -25.10 -6.01
N GLU A 89 -4.54 -25.53 -5.03
CA GLU A 89 -4.37 -25.16 -3.61
C GLU A 89 -2.95 -25.44 -3.08
N PRO A 90 -2.40 -26.68 -3.10
CA PRO A 90 -1.06 -26.93 -2.57
C PRO A 90 0.05 -26.11 -3.23
N ARG A 91 -0.10 -25.74 -4.50
CA ARG A 91 0.88 -24.93 -5.24
C ARG A 91 0.86 -23.48 -4.77
N PHE A 92 -0.33 -22.92 -4.58
CA PHE A 92 -0.46 -21.56 -4.08
C PHE A 92 -0.14 -21.47 -2.58
N GLU A 93 -0.47 -22.47 -1.78
CA GLU A 93 -0.01 -22.58 -0.38
C GLU A 93 1.51 -22.56 -0.30
N ARG A 94 2.19 -23.38 -1.13
CA ARG A 94 3.65 -23.39 -1.21
C ARG A 94 4.19 -22.04 -1.66
N PHE A 95 3.57 -21.40 -2.65
CA PHE A 95 3.98 -20.09 -3.15
C PHE A 95 3.94 -18.99 -2.07
N ILE A 96 2.92 -19.00 -1.21
CA ILE A 96 2.81 -18.04 -0.11
C ILE A 96 3.74 -18.41 1.07
N SER A 97 3.93 -19.71 1.32
CA SER A 97 4.71 -20.18 2.47
C SER A 97 6.22 -20.18 2.23
N ASP A 98 6.67 -20.26 0.96
CA ASP A 98 8.08 -20.32 0.59
C ASP A 98 8.60 -18.92 0.20
N PRO A 99 9.34 -18.22 1.08
CA PRO A 99 9.87 -16.89 0.78
C PRO A 99 10.93 -16.90 -0.32
N ASN A 100 11.51 -18.05 -0.65
CA ASN A 100 12.53 -18.17 -1.70
C ASN A 100 11.90 -18.43 -3.08
N MET A 101 10.59 -18.66 -3.16
CA MET A 101 9.93 -18.87 -4.43
C MET A 101 9.91 -17.56 -5.23
N GLN A 102 10.62 -17.57 -6.37
CA GLN A 102 10.71 -16.40 -7.24
C GLN A 102 9.49 -16.25 -8.14
N VAL A 103 9.03 -17.34 -8.75
CA VAL A 103 7.92 -17.32 -9.71
C VAL A 103 7.08 -18.57 -9.54
N LEU A 104 5.76 -18.39 -9.58
CA LEU A 104 4.80 -19.48 -9.79
C LEU A 104 4.29 -19.42 -11.23
N PRO A 105 4.54 -20.44 -12.05
CA PRO A 105 3.89 -20.56 -13.36
C PRO A 105 2.39 -20.76 -13.19
N VAL A 106 1.56 -20.05 -13.96
CA VAL A 106 0.09 -20.11 -13.85
C VAL A 106 -0.57 -20.41 -15.20
N PRO A 107 -0.31 -21.60 -15.80
CA PRO A 107 -0.79 -21.94 -17.14
C PRO A 107 -2.26 -22.34 -17.18
N GLY A 108 -2.80 -22.92 -16.10
CA GLY A 108 -4.17 -23.43 -16.06
C GLY A 108 -5.20 -22.35 -15.76
N GLU A 109 -6.47 -22.62 -16.12
CA GLU A 109 -7.58 -21.70 -15.80
C GLU A 109 -7.75 -21.47 -14.29
N GLY A 110 -7.62 -22.53 -13.47
CA GLY A 110 -7.67 -22.39 -12.01
C GLY A 110 -6.50 -21.59 -11.45
N ASP A 111 -5.29 -21.81 -12.01
CA ASP A 111 -4.12 -21.02 -11.62
C ASP A 111 -4.27 -19.55 -12.03
N GLN A 112 -4.82 -19.29 -13.21
CA GLN A 112 -5.12 -17.94 -13.71
C GLN A 112 -6.18 -17.25 -12.88
N PHE A 113 -7.23 -17.98 -12.47
CA PHE A 113 -8.24 -17.49 -11.54
C PHE A 113 -7.56 -17.02 -10.24
N MET A 114 -6.83 -17.92 -9.58
CA MET A 114 -6.13 -17.59 -8.34
C MET A 114 -5.16 -16.40 -8.51
N ALA A 115 -4.29 -16.44 -9.52
CA ALA A 115 -3.30 -15.39 -9.74
C ALA A 115 -3.94 -14.01 -10.01
N ARG A 116 -5.05 -13.97 -10.74
CA ARG A 116 -5.78 -12.72 -10.98
C ARG A 116 -6.49 -12.22 -9.72
N SER A 117 -7.03 -13.10 -8.88
CA SER A 117 -7.57 -12.73 -7.58
C SER A 117 -6.51 -12.05 -6.71
N PHE A 118 -5.30 -12.58 -6.69
CA PHE A 118 -4.16 -11.98 -5.99
C PHE A 118 -3.85 -10.55 -6.47
N VAL A 119 -3.77 -10.32 -7.78
CA VAL A 119 -3.49 -8.99 -8.34
C VAL A 119 -4.65 -8.02 -8.09
N ASN A 120 -5.89 -8.48 -8.17
CA ASN A 120 -7.06 -7.67 -7.84
C ASN A 120 -7.08 -7.28 -6.36
N ALA A 121 -6.83 -8.23 -5.46
CA ALA A 121 -6.76 -7.97 -4.02
C ALA A 121 -5.62 -6.98 -3.68
N PHE A 122 -4.47 -7.10 -4.34
CA PHE A 122 -3.37 -6.14 -4.24
C PHE A 122 -3.81 -4.73 -4.67
N THR A 123 -4.51 -4.63 -5.80
CA THR A 123 -5.03 -3.36 -6.31
C THR A 123 -5.99 -2.72 -5.30
N SER A 124 -6.94 -3.49 -4.79
CA SER A 124 -7.92 -3.01 -3.82
C SER A 124 -7.25 -2.53 -2.54
N HIS A 125 -6.27 -3.27 -2.02
CA HIS A 125 -5.54 -2.92 -0.80
C HIS A 125 -4.85 -1.55 -0.91
N TRP A 126 -4.06 -1.35 -1.96
CA TRP A 126 -3.31 -0.10 -2.14
C TRP A 126 -4.19 1.08 -2.56
N TYR A 127 -5.25 0.82 -3.33
CA TYR A 127 -6.23 1.86 -3.65
C TYR A 127 -6.93 2.37 -2.38
N GLN A 128 -7.31 1.48 -1.46
CA GLN A 128 -7.91 1.85 -0.17
C GLN A 128 -6.95 2.67 0.69
N GLN A 129 -5.68 2.25 0.77
CA GLN A 129 -4.65 3.00 1.52
C GLN A 129 -4.44 4.40 0.96
N TYR A 130 -4.31 4.54 -0.36
CA TYR A 130 -4.16 5.85 -1.00
C TYR A 130 -5.34 6.78 -0.71
N TYR A 131 -6.57 6.25 -0.75
CA TYR A 131 -7.76 7.03 -0.44
C TYR A 131 -7.79 7.46 1.03
N ALA A 132 -7.46 6.56 1.96
CA ALA A 132 -7.41 6.86 3.39
C ALA A 132 -6.36 7.93 3.72
N GLU A 133 -5.17 7.85 3.11
CA GLU A 133 -4.13 8.87 3.28
C GLU A 133 -4.57 10.23 2.75
N ARG A 134 -5.21 10.25 1.57
CA ARG A 134 -5.72 11.48 0.98
C ARG A 134 -6.83 12.11 1.82
N GLU A 135 -7.73 11.30 2.36
CA GLU A 135 -8.80 11.76 3.25
C GLU A 135 -8.22 12.34 4.56
N ALA A 136 -7.23 11.67 5.14
CA ALA A 136 -6.53 12.16 6.33
C ALA A 136 -5.80 13.50 6.09
N GLN A 137 -5.17 13.67 4.93
CA GLN A 137 -4.53 14.93 4.54
C GLN A 137 -5.54 16.07 4.37
N LEU A 138 -6.68 15.79 3.73
CA LEU A 138 -7.75 16.78 3.55
C LEU A 138 -8.36 17.19 4.89
N GLU A 139 -8.54 16.23 5.80
CA GLU A 139 -9.08 16.52 7.13
C GLU A 139 -8.07 17.32 7.99
N ALA A 140 -6.78 17.02 7.90
CA ALA A 140 -5.73 17.80 8.56
C ALA A 140 -5.71 19.26 8.06
N LEU A 141 -5.84 19.47 6.74
CA LEU A 141 -5.94 20.82 6.16
C LEU A 141 -7.19 21.56 6.65
N ARG A 142 -8.35 20.91 6.71
CA ARG A 142 -9.58 21.52 7.26
C ARG A 142 -9.43 21.90 8.73
N GLN A 143 -8.79 21.05 9.53
CA GLN A 143 -8.53 21.34 10.95
C GLN A 143 -7.57 22.52 11.10
N GLU A 144 -6.53 22.62 10.28
CA GLU A 144 -5.62 23.78 10.27
C GLU A 144 -6.36 25.05 9.86
N GLU A 145 -7.20 25.01 8.83
CA GLU A 145 -8.01 26.15 8.40
C GLU A 145 -9.01 26.59 9.49
N ALA A 146 -9.68 25.65 10.14
CA ALA A 146 -10.56 25.92 11.27
C ALA A 146 -9.79 26.54 12.45
N ALA A 147 -8.59 26.04 12.76
CA ALA A 147 -7.72 26.59 13.79
C ALA A 147 -7.22 27.99 13.43
N ARG A 148 -6.91 28.27 12.15
CA ARG A 148 -6.54 29.61 11.66
C ARG A 148 -7.71 30.59 11.75
N GLN A 149 -8.93 30.14 11.46
CA GLN A 149 -10.14 30.97 11.59
C GLN A 149 -10.49 31.26 13.05
N GLN A 150 -10.20 30.34 13.98
CA GLN A 150 -10.35 30.58 15.42
C GLN A 150 -9.19 31.37 16.04
N GLY A 151 -7.99 31.28 15.45
CA GLY A 151 -6.76 31.97 15.89
C GLY A 151 -6.61 33.41 15.39
N TRP A 152 -7.38 33.85 14.39
CA TRP A 152 -7.40 35.25 13.94
C TRP A 152 -8.41 36.08 14.74
N ARG A 153 -8.09 36.37 16.01
CA ARG A 153 -8.47 37.68 16.58
C ARG A 153 -7.52 38.69 15.97
N GLY A 154 -7.95 39.31 14.85
CA GLY A 154 -7.26 40.48 14.31
C GLY A 154 -6.97 41.49 15.43
N PRO A 155 -5.89 42.29 15.34
CA PRO A 155 -5.52 43.20 16.42
C PRO A 155 -6.74 44.05 16.75
N ALA A 156 -7.28 43.84 17.96
CA ALA A 156 -8.32 44.69 18.49
C ALA A 156 -7.73 46.10 18.52
N ARG A 157 -8.15 46.94 17.57
CA ARG A 157 -7.93 48.38 17.61
C ARG A 157 -8.56 48.86 18.90
N SER A 158 -7.76 48.90 19.96
CA SER A 158 -8.09 49.61 21.19
C SER A 158 -8.17 51.08 20.82
N ARG A 159 -9.39 51.53 20.53
CA ARG A 159 -9.73 52.94 20.39
C ARG A 159 -9.96 53.43 21.83
N GLY A 160 -8.90 53.91 22.45
CA GLY A 160 -8.93 54.51 23.78
C GLY A 160 -7.60 55.21 24.04
N SER A 161 -7.62 56.54 23.90
CA SER A 161 -6.52 57.47 24.10
C SER A 161 -5.71 57.22 25.38
N GLY A 162 -4.38 57.31 25.29
CA GLY A 162 -3.50 57.34 26.45
C GLY A 162 -2.02 57.30 26.06
N ASP A 163 -1.47 58.49 25.86
CA ASP A 163 -0.06 58.90 25.86
C ASP A 163 1.03 58.08 25.16
N VAL A 164 1.66 58.79 24.24
CA VAL A 164 2.96 58.53 23.64
C VAL A 164 4.03 58.63 24.74
N SER A 165 4.79 57.57 24.96
CA SER A 165 6.13 57.67 25.56
C SER A 165 7.07 56.69 24.87
N PHE A 166 7.74 57.24 23.87
CA PHE A 166 8.96 56.72 23.29
C PHE A 166 10.10 56.90 24.31
N SER A 167 10.68 55.79 24.77
CA SER A 167 12.01 55.73 25.37
C SER A 167 12.70 54.48 24.87
N GLY A 168 13.81 54.67 24.15
CA GLY A 168 14.69 53.62 23.63
C GLY A 168 15.43 52.82 24.72
N PRO A 169 16.43 52.02 24.33
CA PRO A 169 16.62 50.66 24.81
C PRO A 169 17.43 50.57 26.11
N HIS A 170 17.02 49.67 27.00
CA HIS A 170 17.86 49.21 28.11
C HIS A 170 18.42 47.82 27.79
N ARG A 171 19.71 47.81 27.41
CA ARG A 171 20.62 46.68 27.63
C ARG A 171 20.71 46.44 29.14
N SER A 172 20.42 45.22 29.59
CA SER A 172 20.90 44.72 30.87
C SER A 172 21.58 43.38 30.65
N SER A 173 22.91 43.49 30.60
CA SER A 173 23.88 42.46 30.92
C SER A 173 23.69 41.95 32.35
N SER A 174 23.69 40.63 32.53
CA SER A 174 24.26 39.98 33.70
C SER A 174 24.92 38.69 33.24
N GLY A 175 26.23 38.75 33.10
CA GLY A 175 27.07 37.55 33.10
C GLY A 175 27.38 37.15 34.54
N SER A 176 27.53 35.85 34.75
CA SER A 176 28.41 35.31 35.76
C SER A 176 29.25 34.23 35.10
N ASN A 177 30.53 34.54 34.93
CA ASN A 177 31.61 33.60 34.65
C ASN A 177 31.75 32.63 35.82
N SER A 178 32.09 31.39 35.50
CA SER A 178 33.15 30.68 36.20
C SER A 178 33.88 29.82 35.15
N GLU A 179 34.99 30.37 34.69
CA GLU A 179 36.09 29.66 34.04
C GLU A 179 36.73 28.67 35.02
N ASN A 180 37.15 27.52 34.49
CA ASN A 180 38.53 27.04 34.54
C ASN A 180 38.61 25.90 33.50
N GLU A 181 39.24 26.15 32.35
CA GLU A 181 40.62 25.75 32.03
C GLU A 181 40.74 24.21 31.98
N GLU A 182 40.66 23.64 30.77
CA GLU A 182 41.86 23.24 29.98
C GLU A 182 42.71 22.22 30.73
N ASP A 183 42.88 21.01 30.18
CA ASP A 183 44.17 20.70 29.55
C ASP A 183 44.17 19.32 28.88
N THR A 184 44.80 19.29 27.70
CA THR A 184 45.41 18.15 26.99
C THR A 184 44.60 16.87 26.76
N GLY A 185 44.39 16.39 25.54
CA GLY A 185 45.30 16.39 24.41
C GLY A 185 45.77 14.95 24.12
N ARG A 186 45.61 14.56 22.84
CA ARG A 186 46.20 13.38 22.15
C ARG A 186 45.68 12.00 22.56
N SER A 187 45.74 10.96 21.73
CA SER A 187 45.87 10.67 20.29
C SER A 187 46.06 9.15 20.24
N TRP A 188 45.70 8.54 19.10
CA TRP A 188 45.90 7.13 18.68
C TRP A 188 44.82 6.15 19.11
#